data_AF-A0A6G3XQJ0-F1
#
_entry.id   AF-A0A6G3XQJ0-F1
#
_cell.length_a   1.000
_cell.length_b   1.000
_cell.length_c   1.000
_cell.angle_alpha   90.00
_cell.angle_beta   90.00
_cell.angle_gamma   90.00
#
_symmetry.space_group_name_H-M   'P 1'
#
loop_
_entity.id
_entity.type
_entity.pdbx_description
1 polymer ?
#
loop_
_entity_poly.entity_id
_entity_poly.type
_entity_poly.pdbx_seq_one_letter_code
_entity_poly.pdbx_strand_id
1 'polypeptide(L)'
;ADAAGVHTAQVSAPTFEQTPLTKVALSGGSFLGRLSGEDRMDVAAQRLAAGDRSLVYTYYSEVDGKGHRFGTDSDAWRGQLMYVDGLARRLAEQLPPRSALYITADHGMIDIPFDEQSRIDFDEDWELRAGVALLGGEGRARHVYAVPGAQA
;
A
#
# COMPACT_ATOMS: atom_id res chain seq x y z
N ALA A 1 -13.42 12.11 -10.84
CA ALA A 1 -12.54 13.09 -11.54
C ALA A 1 -12.66 12.93 -13.04
N ASP A 2 -12.46 11.72 -13.56
CA ASP A 2 -12.57 11.40 -15.00
C ASP A 2 -13.91 11.83 -15.63
N ALA A 3 -15.04 11.42 -15.06
CA ALA A 3 -16.38 11.83 -15.51
C ALA A 3 -16.63 13.36 -15.44
N ALA A 4 -15.79 14.11 -14.74
CA ALA A 4 -15.83 15.57 -14.68
C ALA A 4 -14.83 16.25 -15.65
N GLY A 5 -14.29 15.48 -16.61
CA GLY A 5 -13.37 15.97 -17.65
C GLY A 5 -11.93 16.21 -17.19
N VAL A 6 -11.53 15.68 -16.02
CA VAL A 6 -10.13 15.73 -15.55
C VAL A 6 -9.37 14.57 -16.19
N HIS A 7 -8.22 14.82 -16.81
CA HIS A 7 -7.34 13.78 -17.29
C HIS A 7 -6.84 12.94 -16.11
N THR A 8 -7.19 11.65 -16.08
CA THR A 8 -6.81 10.76 -14.98
C THR A 8 -5.96 9.60 -15.46
N ALA A 9 -4.88 9.34 -14.73
CA ALA A 9 -3.98 8.24 -15.01
C ALA A 9 -3.45 7.59 -13.73
N GLN A 10 -3.29 6.28 -13.78
CA GLN A 10 -2.56 5.52 -12.77
C GLN A 10 -1.30 4.96 -13.40
N VAL A 11 -0.16 5.17 -12.75
CA VAL A 11 1.13 4.63 -13.18
C VAL A 11 1.69 3.78 -12.05
N SER A 12 1.61 2.46 -12.17
CA SER A 12 1.95 1.54 -11.07
C SER A 12 2.54 0.24 -11.61
N ALA A 13 2.89 -0.68 -10.71
CA ALA A 13 3.33 -2.02 -11.11
C ALA A 13 2.20 -2.73 -11.90
N PRO A 14 2.51 -3.43 -13.01
CA PRO A 14 1.49 -4.12 -13.81
C PRO A 14 0.63 -5.11 -13.01
N THR A 15 1.17 -5.68 -11.94
CA THR A 15 0.46 -6.61 -11.05
C THR A 15 -0.76 -5.99 -10.37
N PHE A 16 -0.83 -4.67 -10.22
CA PHE A 16 -1.95 -3.99 -9.55
C PHE A 16 -3.14 -3.69 -10.47
N GLU A 17 -2.98 -3.79 -11.80
CA GLU A 17 -3.99 -3.35 -12.78
C GLU A 17 -5.36 -4.00 -12.55
N GLN A 18 -5.36 -5.30 -12.28
CA GLN A 18 -6.58 -6.11 -12.20
C GLN A 18 -7.05 -6.35 -10.77
N THR A 19 -6.41 -5.75 -9.76
CA THR A 19 -6.76 -5.95 -8.36
C THR A 19 -8.12 -5.32 -8.02
N PRO A 20 -8.89 -5.89 -7.08
CA PRO A 20 -10.15 -5.31 -6.64
C PRO A 20 -10.00 -3.88 -6.13
N LEU A 21 -8.90 -3.60 -5.40
CA LEU A 21 -8.62 -2.28 -4.87
C LEU A 21 -8.49 -1.24 -5.99
N THR A 22 -7.69 -1.51 -7.02
CA THR A 22 -7.57 -0.62 -8.19
C THR A 22 -8.92 -0.41 -8.88
N LYS A 23 -9.68 -1.50 -9.08
CA LYS A 23 -10.99 -1.47 -9.75
C LYS A 23 -12.04 -0.68 -9.00
N VAL A 24 -11.96 -0.58 -7.67
CA VAL A 24 -12.96 0.09 -6.84
C VAL A 24 -12.50 1.49 -6.43
N ALA A 25 -11.30 1.62 -5.86
CA ALA A 25 -10.83 2.89 -5.28
C ALA A 25 -10.32 3.88 -6.33
N LEU A 26 -9.82 3.38 -7.46
CA LEU A 26 -9.14 4.19 -8.49
C LEU A 26 -9.78 3.98 -9.87
N SER A 27 -11.06 3.62 -9.93
CA SER A 27 -11.78 3.39 -11.18
C SER A 27 -11.84 4.65 -12.07
N GLY A 28 -11.87 4.44 -13.39
CA GLY A 28 -11.87 5.51 -14.39
C GLY A 28 -10.46 5.88 -14.86
N GLY A 29 -10.38 6.66 -15.95
CA GLY A 29 -9.09 7.03 -16.54
C GLY A 29 -8.32 5.85 -17.14
N SER A 30 -7.00 6.01 -17.21
CA SER A 30 -6.08 5.02 -17.81
C SER A 30 -5.15 4.39 -16.77
N PHE A 31 -4.87 3.09 -16.91
CA PHE A 31 -3.84 2.39 -16.15
C PHE A 31 -2.61 2.14 -17.02
N LEU A 32 -1.43 2.46 -16.48
CA LEU A 32 -0.15 2.31 -17.17
C LEU A 32 0.82 1.51 -16.30
N GLY A 33 0.91 0.22 -16.59
CA GLY A 33 1.84 -0.68 -15.92
C GLY A 33 3.30 -0.36 -16.26
N ARG A 34 4.13 -0.11 -15.25
CA ARG A 34 5.58 0.10 -15.37
C ARG A 34 6.33 -0.70 -14.30
N LEU A 35 7.35 -1.45 -14.72
CA LEU A 35 8.08 -2.34 -13.82
C LEU A 35 9.01 -1.56 -12.89
N SER A 36 9.88 -0.71 -13.42
CA SER A 36 10.82 0.08 -12.63
C SER A 36 10.15 1.25 -11.92
N GLY A 37 10.72 1.69 -10.80
CA GLY A 37 10.24 2.87 -10.09
C GLY A 37 10.48 4.14 -10.90
N GLU A 38 11.61 4.21 -11.60
CA GLU A 38 12.02 5.34 -12.43
C GLU A 38 11.05 5.56 -13.59
N ASP A 39 10.69 4.50 -14.32
CA ASP A 39 9.73 4.60 -15.43
C ASP A 39 8.35 5.02 -14.92
N ARG A 40 7.97 4.60 -13.69
CA ARG A 40 6.72 5.05 -13.08
C ARG A 40 6.74 6.55 -12.85
N MET A 41 7.84 7.11 -12.31
CA MET A 41 7.94 8.55 -12.06
C MET A 41 7.93 9.36 -13.36
N ASP A 42 8.69 8.93 -14.36
CA ASP A 42 8.78 9.63 -15.64
C ASP A 42 7.43 9.65 -16.36
N VAL A 43 6.77 8.48 -16.43
CA VAL A 43 5.45 8.39 -17.07
C VAL A 43 4.39 9.12 -16.26
N ALA A 44 4.48 9.14 -14.93
CA ALA A 44 3.56 9.93 -14.11
C ALA A 44 3.68 11.43 -14.40
N ALA A 45 4.90 11.98 -14.49
CA ALA A 45 5.14 13.37 -14.86
C ALA A 45 4.62 13.67 -16.29
N GLN A 46 4.90 12.80 -17.26
CA GLN A 46 4.40 12.93 -18.63
C GLN A 46 2.87 12.94 -18.70
N ARG A 47 2.20 12.06 -17.94
CA ARG A 47 0.74 12.01 -17.88
C ARG A 47 0.15 13.24 -17.21
N LEU A 48 0.79 13.75 -16.16
CA LEU A 48 0.34 14.97 -15.51
C LEU A 48 0.39 16.17 -16.48
N ALA A 49 1.43 16.24 -17.31
CA ALA A 49 1.62 17.29 -18.31
C ALA A 49 0.70 17.17 -19.55
N ALA A 50 0.05 16.02 -19.76
CA ALA A 50 -0.71 15.74 -20.98
C ALA A 50 -2.09 16.41 -21.04
N GLY A 51 -2.61 16.87 -19.91
CA GLY A 51 -3.92 17.52 -19.79
C GLY A 51 -3.82 18.88 -19.10
N ASP A 52 -4.75 19.78 -19.43
CA ASP A 52 -4.89 21.09 -18.76
C ASP A 52 -5.28 20.93 -17.28
N ARG A 53 -6.17 19.97 -17.00
CA ARG A 53 -6.53 19.53 -15.65
C ARG A 53 -6.25 18.04 -15.53
N SER A 54 -5.26 17.68 -14.71
CA SER A 54 -4.79 16.30 -14.57
C SER A 54 -4.74 15.85 -13.11
N LEU A 55 -5.05 14.58 -12.87
CA LEU A 55 -4.85 13.89 -11.60
C LEU A 55 -4.17 12.55 -11.88
N VAL A 56 -2.94 12.39 -11.41
CA VAL A 56 -2.14 11.18 -11.62
C VAL A 56 -1.82 10.52 -10.29
N TYR A 57 -2.03 9.22 -10.22
CA TYR A 57 -1.71 8.39 -9.05
C TYR A 57 -0.56 7.44 -9.39
N THR A 58 0.42 7.35 -8.49
CA THR A 58 1.53 6.39 -8.58
C THR A 58 1.73 5.70 -7.23
N TYR A 59 2.20 4.46 -7.25
CA TYR A 59 2.32 3.62 -6.06
C TYR A 59 3.60 2.78 -6.06
N TYR A 60 4.17 2.62 -4.86
CA TYR A 60 5.42 1.90 -4.63
C TYR A 60 5.31 1.01 -3.37
N SER A 61 5.33 -0.30 -3.57
CA SER A 61 5.08 -1.31 -2.52
C SER A 61 6.32 -1.85 -1.81
N GLU A 62 7.52 -1.65 -2.36
CA GLU A 62 8.69 -2.42 -1.91
C GLU A 62 9.18 -2.02 -0.51
N VAL A 63 8.91 -0.79 -0.05
CA VAL A 63 9.20 -0.38 1.33
C VAL A 63 8.45 -1.27 2.32
N ASP A 64 7.15 -1.49 2.08
CA ASP A 64 6.34 -2.40 2.90
C ASP A 64 6.83 -3.84 2.80
N GLY A 65 7.05 -4.33 1.57
CA GLY A 65 7.49 -5.70 1.32
C GLY A 65 8.83 -6.05 1.98
N LYS A 66 9.79 -5.11 2.01
CA LYS A 66 11.05 -5.31 2.76
C LYS A 66 10.87 -5.21 4.26
N GLY A 67 9.98 -4.32 4.74
CA GLY A 67 9.68 -4.17 6.16
C GLY A 67 9.09 -5.46 6.73
N HIS A 68 8.11 -6.04 6.04
CA HIS A 68 7.51 -7.31 6.43
C HIS A 68 8.49 -8.48 6.44
N ARG A 69 9.42 -8.52 5.48
CA ARG A 69 10.33 -9.66 5.33
C ARG A 69 11.56 -9.59 6.23
N PHE A 70 12.07 -8.39 6.49
CA PHE A 70 13.38 -8.20 7.11
C PHE A 70 13.36 -7.32 8.37
N GLY A 71 12.24 -6.68 8.68
CA GLY A 71 12.12 -5.75 9.81
C GLY A 71 12.57 -4.34 9.47
N THR A 72 12.11 -3.37 10.28
CA THR A 72 12.33 -1.93 10.06
C THR A 72 13.76 -1.50 10.39
N ASP A 73 14.48 -2.25 11.21
CA ASP A 73 15.89 -1.95 11.49
C ASP A 73 16.86 -2.46 10.40
N SER A 74 16.38 -3.24 9.43
CA SER A 74 17.24 -3.89 8.43
C SER A 74 17.81 -2.95 7.37
N ASP A 75 19.02 -3.28 6.88
CA ASP A 75 19.63 -2.62 5.71
C ASP A 75 18.76 -2.73 4.46
N ALA A 76 18.05 -3.85 4.30
CA ALA A 76 17.14 -4.07 3.18
C ALA A 76 15.98 -3.06 3.18
N TRP A 77 15.42 -2.74 4.34
CA TRP A 77 14.34 -1.75 4.46
C TRP A 77 14.87 -0.33 4.33
N ARG A 78 15.98 0.01 5.03
CA ARG A 78 16.65 1.31 4.93
C ARG A 78 17.05 1.64 3.49
N GLY A 79 17.54 0.65 2.73
CA GLY A 79 17.87 0.80 1.31
C GLY A 79 16.65 1.16 0.45
N GLN A 80 15.47 0.60 0.74
CA GLN A 80 14.24 0.98 0.03
C GLN A 80 13.78 2.40 0.37
N LEU A 81 13.98 2.86 1.61
CA LEU A 81 13.70 4.25 1.97
C LEU A 81 14.57 5.23 1.19
N MET A 82 15.87 4.95 1.07
CA MET A 82 16.77 5.77 0.24
C MET A 82 16.38 5.74 -1.24
N TYR A 83 15.94 4.58 -1.73
CA TYR A 83 15.49 4.43 -3.11
C TYR A 83 14.22 5.23 -3.39
N VAL A 84 13.20 5.15 -2.51
CA VAL A 84 11.94 5.90 -2.70
C VAL A 84 12.12 7.41 -2.54
N ASP A 85 13.05 7.88 -1.70
CA ASP A 85 13.46 9.29 -1.65
C ASP A 85 14.01 9.75 -3.01
N GLY A 86 14.86 8.92 -3.64
CA GLY A 86 15.36 9.17 -4.98
C GLY A 86 14.27 9.23 -6.05
N LEU A 87 13.27 8.35 -5.97
CA LEU A 87 12.10 8.38 -6.85
C LEU A 87 11.25 9.64 -6.64
N ALA A 88 11.02 10.04 -5.39
CA ALA A 88 10.26 11.24 -5.05
C ALA A 88 10.93 12.50 -5.62
N ARG A 89 12.25 12.62 -5.46
CA ARG A 89 13.04 13.71 -6.06
C ARG A 89 12.96 13.69 -7.59
N ARG A 90 13.15 12.51 -8.21
CA ARG A 90 13.04 12.33 -9.66
C ARG A 90 11.68 12.78 -10.20
N LEU A 91 10.58 12.47 -9.50
CA LEU A 91 9.26 12.94 -9.87
C LEU A 91 9.12 14.45 -9.72
N ALA A 92 9.51 15.00 -8.56
CA ALA A 92 9.39 16.41 -8.24
C ALA A 92 10.13 17.32 -9.26
N GLU A 93 11.31 16.90 -9.70
CA GLU A 93 12.14 17.63 -10.69
C GLU A 93 11.51 17.68 -12.09
N GLN A 94 10.53 16.82 -12.40
CA GLN A 94 9.89 16.71 -13.71
C GLN A 94 8.48 17.32 -13.77
N LEU A 95 7.94 17.80 -12.65
CA LEU A 95 6.56 18.28 -12.61
C LEU A 95 6.39 19.60 -13.39
N PRO A 96 5.29 19.74 -14.14
CA PRO A 96 4.94 21.02 -14.77
C PRO A 96 4.81 22.14 -13.72
N PRO A 97 5.07 23.41 -14.11
CA PRO A 97 4.79 24.56 -13.25
C PRO A 97 3.35 24.54 -12.73
N ARG A 98 3.15 25.00 -11.49
CA ARG A 98 1.84 25.04 -10.81
C ARG A 98 1.21 23.68 -10.53
N SER A 99 2.01 22.61 -10.50
CA SER A 99 1.58 21.30 -10.00
C SER A 99 1.67 21.23 -8.46
N ALA A 100 0.87 20.35 -7.85
CA ALA A 100 1.01 19.96 -6.46
C ALA A 100 1.38 18.48 -6.37
N LEU A 101 2.37 18.15 -5.54
CA LEU A 101 2.79 16.78 -5.27
C LEU A 101 2.40 16.40 -3.85
N TYR A 102 1.61 15.34 -3.71
CA TYR A 102 1.27 14.74 -2.44
C TYR A 102 1.95 13.38 -2.33
N ILE A 103 2.81 13.22 -1.32
CA ILE A 103 3.46 11.96 -0.99
C ILE A 103 2.92 11.54 0.37
N THR A 104 2.42 10.31 0.45
CA THR A 104 1.81 9.77 1.66
C THR A 104 1.97 8.25 1.70
N ALA A 105 1.66 7.67 2.85
CA ALA A 105 1.59 6.24 3.08
C ALA A 105 0.28 5.93 3.78
N ASP A 106 -0.26 4.75 3.51
CA ASP A 106 -1.45 4.21 4.16
C ASP A 106 -1.18 3.76 5.59
N HIS A 107 0.03 3.27 5.88
CA HIS A 107 0.44 2.89 7.22
C HIS A 107 1.96 2.94 7.44
N GLY A 108 2.37 2.77 8.70
CA GLY A 108 3.76 2.54 9.10
C GLY A 108 4.08 1.05 9.27
N MET A 109 5.20 0.77 9.93
CA MET A 109 5.63 -0.59 10.26
C MET A 109 6.28 -0.59 11.66
N ILE A 110 6.13 -1.68 12.40
CA ILE A 110 6.83 -1.93 13.66
C ILE A 110 7.47 -3.32 13.60
N ASP A 111 8.58 -3.50 14.31
CA ASP A 111 9.17 -4.82 14.47
C ASP A 111 8.37 -5.65 15.49
N ILE A 112 8.10 -6.91 15.14
CA ILE A 112 7.34 -7.85 15.97
C ILE A 112 8.33 -8.82 16.62
N PRO A 113 8.41 -8.89 17.96
CA PRO A 113 9.27 -9.86 18.63
C PRO A 113 8.92 -11.31 18.25
N PHE A 114 9.93 -12.18 18.25
CA PHE A 114 9.80 -13.60 17.89
C PHE A 114 9.71 -14.53 19.10
N ASP A 115 9.68 -13.98 20.32
CA ASP A 115 9.49 -14.77 21.54
C ASP A 115 8.05 -15.28 21.71
N GLU A 116 7.92 -16.36 22.48
CA GLU A 116 6.64 -17.02 22.76
C GLU A 116 5.67 -16.12 23.52
N GLN A 117 6.15 -15.19 24.34
CA GLN A 117 5.30 -14.29 25.12
C GLN A 117 4.61 -13.24 24.25
N SER A 118 5.25 -12.87 23.13
CA SER A 118 4.74 -11.90 22.16
C SER A 118 3.87 -12.56 21.07
N ARG A 119 3.76 -13.90 21.07
CA ARG A 119 3.05 -14.68 20.05
C ARG A 119 2.03 -15.58 20.70
N ILE A 120 0.80 -15.08 20.76
CA ILE A 120 -0.32 -15.85 21.26
C ILE A 120 -0.84 -16.73 20.12
N ASP A 121 -0.65 -18.03 20.23
CA ASP A 121 -1.28 -19.00 19.35
C ASP A 121 -2.65 -19.40 19.94
N PHE A 122 -3.71 -18.93 19.27
CA PHE A 122 -5.09 -19.28 19.60
C PHE A 122 -5.32 -20.79 19.61
N ASP A 123 -4.56 -21.54 18.82
CA ASP A 123 -4.76 -22.97 18.65
C ASP A 123 -4.07 -23.83 19.73
N GLU A 124 -3.18 -23.25 20.51
CA GLU A 124 -2.48 -23.94 21.61
C GLU A 124 -3.15 -23.72 22.97
N ASP A 125 -3.96 -22.68 23.10
CA ASP A 125 -4.70 -22.37 24.33
C ASP A 125 -6.19 -22.72 24.20
N TRP A 126 -6.62 -23.74 24.95
CA TRP A 126 -8.01 -24.19 24.95
C TRP A 126 -8.97 -23.12 25.52
N GLU A 127 -8.51 -22.26 26.43
CA GLU A 127 -9.34 -21.21 27.04
C GLU A 127 -9.70 -20.16 26.00
N LEU A 128 -8.76 -19.82 25.11
CA LEU A 128 -9.00 -18.87 24.01
C LEU A 128 -10.06 -19.38 23.03
N ARG A 129 -10.17 -20.70 22.84
CA ARG A 129 -11.17 -21.32 21.97
C ARG A 129 -12.55 -21.45 22.61
N ALA A 130 -12.64 -21.36 23.92
CA ALA A 130 -13.89 -21.60 24.64
C ALA A 130 -14.96 -20.58 24.24
N GLY A 131 -16.06 -21.05 23.65
CA GLY A 131 -17.16 -20.19 23.22
C GLY A 131 -16.90 -19.40 21.92
N VAL A 132 -15.81 -19.68 21.19
CA VAL A 132 -15.52 -19.06 19.88
C VAL A 132 -16.03 -19.95 18.76
N ALA A 133 -16.92 -19.42 17.92
CA ALA A 133 -17.45 -20.09 16.74
C ALA A 133 -16.54 -19.91 15.51
N LEU A 134 -15.93 -18.72 15.36
CA LEU A 134 -15.03 -18.41 14.25
C LEU A 134 -14.00 -17.38 14.71
N LEU A 135 -12.75 -17.57 14.28
CA LEU A 135 -11.71 -16.56 14.34
C LEU A 135 -11.46 -16.03 12.94
N GLY A 136 -11.81 -14.76 12.69
CA GLY A 136 -11.57 -14.06 11.44
C GLY A 136 -10.56 -12.92 11.59
N GLY A 137 -10.43 -12.12 10.53
CA GLY A 137 -9.49 -11.01 10.47
C GLY A 137 -8.07 -11.46 10.12
N GLU A 138 -7.10 -10.60 10.38
CA GLU A 138 -5.68 -10.85 10.11
C GLU A 138 -4.87 -10.88 11.42
N GLY A 139 -3.58 -11.18 11.33
CA GLY A 139 -2.73 -11.44 12.51
C GLY A 139 -2.73 -10.32 13.55
N ARG A 140 -2.91 -9.05 13.13
CA ARG A 140 -2.85 -7.87 14.01
C ARG A 140 -4.24 -7.40 14.47
N ALA A 141 -5.29 -7.70 13.72
CA ALA A 141 -6.68 -7.35 14.00
C ALA A 141 -7.57 -8.60 13.83
N ARG A 142 -7.73 -9.33 14.93
CA ARG A 142 -8.60 -10.52 14.99
C ARG A 142 -10.05 -10.11 15.23
N HIS A 143 -10.96 -10.76 14.51
CA HIS A 143 -12.39 -10.68 14.75
C HIS A 143 -12.85 -12.00 15.37
N VAL A 144 -13.28 -11.97 16.63
CA VAL A 144 -13.74 -13.15 17.37
C VAL A 144 -15.26 -13.21 17.28
N TYR A 145 -15.79 -14.28 16.69
CA TYR A 145 -17.22 -14.53 16.60
C TYR A 145 -17.60 -15.57 17.63
N ALA A 146 -18.39 -15.18 18.62
CA ALA A 146 -18.79 -16.08 19.71
C ALA A 146 -19.93 -17.02 19.30
N VAL A 147 -19.99 -18.19 19.95
CA VAL A 147 -21.16 -19.07 19.88
C VAL A 147 -22.38 -18.38 20.52
N PRO A 148 -23.62 -18.73 20.13
CA PRO A 148 -24.81 -18.20 20.79
C PRO A 148 -24.80 -18.45 22.31
N GLY A 149 -25.03 -17.41 23.10
CA GLY A 149 -24.99 -17.44 24.56
C GLY A 149 -23.62 -17.15 25.18
N ALA A 150 -22.56 -17.03 24.38
CA ALA A 150 -21.22 -16.65 24.82
C ALA A 150 -20.81 -15.23 24.37
N GLN A 151 -21.74 -14.45 23.83
CA GLN A 151 -21.53 -13.03 23.56
C GLN A 151 -21.47 -12.23 24.87
N ALA A 152 -20.67 -11.15 24.89
CA ALA A 152 -20.58 -10.21 26.01
C ALA A 152 -21.85 -9.35 26.18
#